data_AF-A0A7S2HAV6-F1
#
_entry.id   AF-A0A7S2HAV6-F1
#
_cell.length_a   1.000
_cell.length_b   1.000
_cell.length_c   1.000
_cell.angle_alpha   90.00
_cell.angle_beta   90.00
_cell.angle_gamma   90.00
#
_symmetry.space_group_name_H-M   'P 1'
#
loop_
_entity.id
_entity.type
_entity.pdbx_description
1 polymer ?
#
loop_
_entity_poly.entity_id
_entity_poly.type
_entity_poly.pdbx_seq_one_letter_code
_entity_poly.pdbx_strand_id
1 'polypeptide(L)'
;GGSIALLAVLMLLVNQNVLQQERSVLTCVIAAGISCSAIQALGTFGQLAVEWVEPMGSVVRALSLLSFDLKILQVECVLGSSPITNYAMRHLVPPIGLAVVVGMIALKKVLRDPRIDFWAVTVNTTGALMKVAYMSIVLSSILPLLCYTHPGGKRRSMFSSPSILCYEDDAHVGMVIISVASLSLLALPFFALVAYLTAQYPKWARSSSGNAARKLIMCRFVFFQFTPDGWFYAAVMLARSLLLCLTPVVVGGSGPTQIILMSAMINVFLMVLFHYQPWRVRTANLVDGGLSVLLTLLLSCAAASGV
;
A
#
# COMPACT_ATOMS: atom_id res chain seq x y z
N GLY A 1 -15.74 0.59 -17.55
CA GLY A 1 -16.73 1.47 -16.90
C GLY A 1 -16.41 1.70 -15.43
N GLY A 2 -16.55 0.66 -14.59
CA GLY A 2 -16.46 0.78 -13.12
C GLY A 2 -15.17 1.40 -12.57
N SER A 3 -13.99 1.01 -13.07
CA SER A 3 -12.71 1.52 -12.55
C SER A 3 -12.52 3.03 -12.79
N ILE A 4 -12.98 3.56 -13.94
CA ILE A 4 -12.90 4.99 -14.25
C ILE A 4 -13.87 5.77 -13.35
N ALA A 5 -15.08 5.27 -13.14
CA ALA A 5 -16.05 5.88 -12.23
C ALA A 5 -15.51 5.92 -10.79
N LEU A 6 -14.87 4.84 -10.32
CA LEU A 6 -14.23 4.80 -9.01
C LEU A 6 -13.10 5.85 -8.90
N LEU A 7 -12.22 5.94 -9.90
CA LEU A 7 -11.16 6.95 -9.93
C LEU A 7 -11.72 8.38 -9.93
N ALA A 8 -12.82 8.62 -10.64
CA ALA A 8 -13.51 9.92 -10.64
C ALA A 8 -14.09 10.25 -9.26
N VAL A 9 -14.74 9.29 -8.60
CA VAL A 9 -15.26 9.46 -7.23
C VAL A 9 -14.12 9.75 -6.25
N LEU A 10 -13.02 8.98 -6.31
CA LEU A 10 -11.85 9.19 -5.46
C LEU A 10 -11.23 10.57 -5.68
N MET A 11 -11.10 11.01 -6.95
CA MET A 11 -10.64 12.35 -7.29
C MET A 11 -11.52 13.43 -6.66
N LEU A 12 -12.85 13.27 -6.69
CA LEU A 12 -13.76 14.23 -6.08
C LEU A 12 -13.61 14.25 -4.55
N LEU A 13 -13.57 13.08 -3.90
CA LEU A 13 -13.43 12.97 -2.44
C LEU A 13 -12.12 13.56 -1.92
N VAL A 14 -11.00 13.27 -2.58
CA VAL A 14 -9.66 13.74 -2.16
C VAL A 14 -9.51 15.26 -2.26
N ASN A 15 -10.27 15.90 -3.14
CA ASN A 15 -10.20 17.35 -3.38
C ASN A 15 -11.40 18.13 -2.83
N GLN A 16 -12.25 17.53 -2.00
CA GLN A 16 -13.29 18.28 -1.31
C GLN A 16 -12.70 19.36 -0.40
N ASN A 17 -13.43 20.47 -0.28
CA ASN A 17 -13.05 21.60 0.56
C ASN A 17 -13.12 21.19 2.03
N VAL A 18 -12.00 21.34 2.74
CA VAL A 18 -11.88 20.98 4.17
C VAL A 18 -12.92 21.67 5.03
N LEU A 19 -13.19 22.95 4.73
CA LEU A 19 -14.11 23.79 5.50
C LEU A 19 -15.57 23.34 5.36
N GLN A 20 -15.90 22.62 4.29
CA GLN A 20 -17.26 22.14 4.02
C GLN A 20 -17.44 20.68 4.42
N GLN A 21 -16.37 19.99 4.86
CA GLN A 21 -16.42 18.57 5.14
C GLN A 21 -16.87 18.32 6.59
N GLU A 22 -17.99 17.63 6.74
CA GLU A 22 -18.44 17.19 8.06
C GLU A 22 -17.44 16.21 8.69
N ARG A 23 -17.35 16.25 10.03
CA ARG A 23 -16.49 15.33 10.80
C ARG A 23 -16.84 13.86 10.55
N SER A 24 -18.12 13.57 10.30
CA SER A 24 -18.65 12.24 9.94
C SER A 24 -17.99 11.71 8.66
N VAL A 25 -18.07 12.48 7.56
CA VAL A 25 -17.49 12.13 6.26
C VAL A 25 -15.98 11.93 6.37
N LEU A 26 -15.28 12.83 7.07
CA LEU A 26 -13.84 12.69 7.30
C LEU A 26 -13.49 11.39 8.03
N THR A 27 -14.27 11.04 9.06
CA THR A 27 -14.10 9.79 9.81
C THR A 27 -14.29 8.58 8.92
N CYS A 28 -15.35 8.55 8.11
CA CYS A 28 -15.63 7.44 7.19
C CYS A 28 -14.51 7.25 6.17
N VAL A 29 -14.00 8.34 5.58
CA VAL A 29 -12.91 8.28 4.59
C VAL A 29 -11.62 7.77 5.22
N ILE A 30 -11.26 8.27 6.41
CA ILE A 30 -10.06 7.81 7.12
C ILE A 30 -10.21 6.34 7.54
N ALA A 31 -11.34 5.95 8.13
CA ALA A 31 -11.60 4.58 8.53
C ALA A 31 -11.57 3.61 7.34
N ALA A 32 -12.16 3.98 6.20
CA ALA A 32 -12.09 3.18 4.98
C ALA A 32 -10.64 3.01 4.49
N GLY A 33 -9.81 4.06 4.58
CA GLY A 33 -8.39 3.99 4.25
C GLY A 33 -7.61 3.05 5.19
N ILE A 34 -7.85 3.14 6.50
CA ILE A 34 -7.24 2.26 7.51
C ILE A 34 -7.66 0.80 7.26
N SER A 35 -8.95 0.55 7.06
CA SER A 35 -9.46 -0.79 6.75
C SER A 35 -8.84 -1.35 5.47
N CYS A 36 -8.72 -0.55 4.41
CA CYS A 36 -8.05 -0.95 3.18
C CYS A 36 -6.58 -1.34 3.44
N SER A 37 -5.85 -0.57 4.25
CA SER A 37 -4.48 -0.90 4.64
C SER A 37 -4.39 -2.18 5.46
N ALA A 38 -5.35 -2.44 6.36
CA ALA A 38 -5.39 -3.68 7.14
C ALA A 38 -5.66 -4.90 6.25
N ILE A 39 -6.57 -4.78 5.28
CA ILE A 39 -6.83 -5.82 4.29
C ILE A 39 -5.58 -6.07 3.42
N GLN A 40 -4.87 -5.01 3.00
CA GLN A 40 -3.59 -5.14 2.30
C GLN A 40 -2.53 -5.89 3.14
N ALA A 41 -2.48 -5.66 4.45
CA ALA A 41 -1.60 -6.40 5.35
C ALA A 41 -1.93 -7.90 5.43
N LEU A 42 -3.22 -8.27 5.41
CA LEU A 42 -3.63 -9.67 5.33
C LEU A 42 -3.16 -10.34 4.02
N GLY A 43 -3.16 -9.60 2.90
CA GLY A 43 -2.60 -10.08 1.64
C GLY A 43 -1.11 -10.44 1.74
N THR A 44 -0.34 -9.67 2.52
CA THR A 44 1.07 -9.98 2.82
C THR A 44 1.20 -11.20 3.72
N PHE A 45 0.31 -11.39 4.71
CA PHE A 45 0.32 -12.59 5.56
C PHE A 45 0.08 -13.88 4.76
N GLY A 46 -0.71 -13.81 3.69
CA GLY A 46 -0.89 -14.93 2.76
C GLY A 46 0.39 -15.35 2.02
N GLN A 47 1.47 -14.56 2.05
CA GLN A 47 2.78 -14.92 1.48
C GLN A 47 3.75 -15.53 2.51
N LEU A 48 3.30 -15.73 3.76
CA LEU A 48 4.11 -16.36 4.79
C LEU A 48 4.32 -17.84 4.49
N ALA A 49 5.50 -18.35 4.87
CA ALA A 49 5.84 -19.78 4.77
C ALA A 49 5.21 -20.59 5.92
N VAL A 50 3.91 -20.40 6.17
CA VAL A 50 3.17 -21.00 7.28
C VAL A 50 1.89 -21.63 6.73
N GLU A 51 1.61 -22.86 7.16
CA GLU A 51 0.34 -23.52 6.88
C GLU A 51 -0.74 -22.96 7.80
N TRP A 52 -1.73 -22.29 7.22
CA TRP A 52 -2.84 -21.72 7.98
C TRP A 52 -3.86 -22.82 8.29
N VAL A 53 -4.08 -23.10 9.57
CA VAL A 53 -5.11 -24.04 10.02
C VAL A 53 -6.51 -23.43 9.83
N GLU A 54 -7.49 -24.27 9.49
CA GLU A 54 -8.88 -23.84 9.35
C GLU A 54 -9.51 -23.52 10.72
N PRO A 55 -10.36 -22.48 10.86
CA PRO A 55 -10.96 -21.66 9.79
C PRO A 55 -10.12 -20.44 9.36
N MET A 56 -8.96 -20.21 9.97
CA MET A 56 -8.15 -19.00 9.72
C MET A 56 -7.64 -18.96 8.27
N GLY A 57 -7.28 -20.11 7.70
CA GLY A 57 -6.90 -20.25 6.30
C GLY A 57 -7.98 -19.76 5.33
N SER A 58 -9.25 -20.07 5.59
CA SER A 58 -10.38 -19.57 4.80
C SER A 58 -10.60 -18.06 4.96
N VAL A 59 -10.47 -17.53 6.17
CA VAL A 59 -10.63 -16.08 6.44
C VAL A 59 -9.54 -15.26 5.74
N VAL A 60 -8.26 -15.67 5.87
CA VAL A 60 -7.14 -14.98 5.22
C VAL A 60 -7.29 -15.03 3.70
N ARG A 61 -7.67 -16.18 3.12
CA ARG A 61 -7.94 -16.29 1.69
C ARG A 61 -9.07 -15.37 1.24
N ALA A 62 -10.21 -15.37 1.94
CA ALA A 62 -11.35 -14.52 1.59
C ALA A 62 -11.00 -13.02 1.67
N LEU A 63 -10.29 -12.60 2.71
CA LEU A 63 -9.89 -11.19 2.89
C LEU A 63 -8.76 -10.77 1.96
N SER A 64 -7.85 -11.68 1.58
CA SER A 64 -6.82 -11.39 0.56
C SER A 64 -7.42 -11.11 -0.82
N LEU A 65 -8.60 -11.63 -1.15
CA LEU A 65 -9.29 -11.26 -2.40
C LEU A 65 -9.70 -9.78 -2.42
N LEU A 66 -9.92 -9.19 -1.25
CA LEU A 66 -10.25 -7.78 -1.08
C LEU A 66 -8.99 -6.89 -1.02
N SER A 67 -7.78 -7.45 -0.98
CA SER A 67 -6.52 -6.72 -0.76
C SER A 67 -5.99 -5.98 -1.99
N PHE A 68 -6.85 -5.72 -2.98
CA PHE A 68 -6.46 -5.18 -4.29
C PHE A 68 -5.27 -5.94 -4.88
N ASP A 69 -5.33 -7.28 -4.92
CA ASP A 69 -4.31 -8.04 -5.62
C ASP A 69 -4.45 -7.81 -7.12
N LEU A 70 -3.43 -7.22 -7.73
CA LEU A 70 -3.35 -6.97 -9.17
C LEU A 70 -3.38 -8.28 -9.99
N LYS A 71 -3.25 -9.45 -9.34
CA LYS A 71 -3.51 -10.77 -9.92
C LYS A 71 -4.97 -10.99 -10.32
N ILE A 72 -5.94 -10.32 -9.69
CA ILE A 72 -7.38 -10.48 -9.96
C ILE A 72 -7.76 -9.90 -11.33
N LEU A 73 -6.95 -8.99 -11.88
CA LEU A 73 -7.01 -8.66 -13.30
C LEU A 73 -6.50 -9.89 -14.06
N GLN A 74 -7.39 -10.85 -14.34
CA GLN A 74 -7.12 -12.04 -15.16
C GLN A 74 -6.91 -11.65 -16.64
N VAL A 75 -5.87 -10.87 -16.90
CA VAL A 75 -5.42 -10.52 -18.25
C VAL A 75 -4.95 -11.77 -19.02
N GLU A 76 -4.65 -12.85 -18.29
CA GLU A 76 -4.30 -14.18 -18.80
C GLU A 76 -5.36 -14.75 -19.76
N CYS A 77 -6.66 -14.47 -19.52
CA CYS A 77 -7.75 -14.99 -20.33
C CYS A 77 -7.98 -14.20 -21.65
N VAL A 78 -7.55 -12.94 -21.71
CA VAL A 78 -7.81 -12.06 -22.87
C VAL A 78 -6.62 -11.98 -23.82
N LEU A 79 -5.39 -12.16 -23.33
CA LEU A 79 -4.17 -11.92 -24.13
C LEU A 79 -3.26 -13.13 -24.34
N GLY A 80 -3.56 -14.31 -23.76
CA GLY A 80 -2.75 -15.53 -23.95
C GLY A 80 -1.25 -15.32 -23.70
N SER A 81 -0.91 -14.38 -22.82
CA SER A 81 0.43 -13.77 -22.81
C SER A 81 1.40 -14.49 -21.88
N SER A 82 2.70 -14.40 -22.16
CA SER A 82 3.76 -15.02 -21.36
C SER A 82 3.72 -14.56 -19.89
N PRO A 83 4.17 -15.38 -18.92
CA PRO A 83 4.16 -15.03 -17.50
C PRO A 83 4.82 -13.68 -17.19
N ILE A 84 5.92 -13.36 -17.89
CA ILE A 84 6.65 -12.09 -17.77
C ILE A 84 5.77 -10.92 -18.19
N THR A 85 5.06 -11.02 -19.31
CA THR A 85 4.18 -9.95 -19.82
C THR A 85 3.04 -9.68 -18.85
N ASN A 86 2.41 -10.74 -18.32
CA ASN A 86 1.36 -10.58 -17.30
C ASN A 86 1.92 -9.88 -16.05
N TYR A 87 3.14 -10.24 -15.62
CA TYR A 87 3.79 -9.58 -14.49
C TYR A 87 4.13 -8.11 -14.77
N ALA A 88 4.68 -7.80 -15.95
CA ALA A 88 4.97 -6.42 -16.37
C ALA A 88 3.72 -5.55 -16.42
N MET A 89 2.62 -6.08 -16.95
CA MET A 89 1.34 -5.37 -17.04
C MET A 89 0.80 -4.98 -15.67
N ARG A 90 0.98 -5.81 -14.63
CA ARG A 90 0.57 -5.48 -13.26
C ARG A 90 1.28 -4.22 -12.75
N HIS A 91 2.58 -4.07 -13.03
CA HIS A 91 3.36 -2.88 -12.65
C HIS A 91 3.01 -1.63 -13.47
N LEU A 92 2.38 -1.79 -14.64
CA LEU A 92 1.86 -0.68 -15.44
C LEU A 92 0.48 -0.18 -14.99
N VAL A 93 -0.26 -0.94 -14.18
CA VAL A 93 -1.60 -0.52 -13.70
C VAL A 93 -1.54 0.80 -12.91
N PRO A 94 -0.65 0.98 -11.90
CA PRO A 94 -0.54 2.26 -11.20
C PRO A 94 -0.24 3.45 -12.11
N PRO A 95 0.80 3.46 -12.97
CA PRO A 95 1.09 4.62 -13.82
C PRO A 95 -0.02 4.91 -14.84
N ILE A 96 -0.68 3.89 -15.40
CA ILE A 96 -1.84 4.08 -16.29
C ILE A 96 -3.00 4.72 -15.51
N GLY A 97 -3.30 4.25 -14.31
CA GLY A 97 -4.33 4.82 -13.44
C GLY A 97 -4.05 6.30 -13.11
N LEU A 98 -2.79 6.64 -12.81
CA LEU A 98 -2.38 8.02 -12.59
C LEU A 98 -2.55 8.88 -13.86
N ALA A 99 -2.16 8.38 -15.03
CA ALA A 99 -2.33 9.09 -16.30
C ALA A 99 -3.81 9.40 -16.59
N VAL A 100 -4.71 8.44 -16.34
CA VAL A 100 -6.16 8.65 -16.47
C VAL A 100 -6.65 9.73 -15.52
N VAL A 101 -6.19 9.73 -14.26
CA VAL A 101 -6.57 10.77 -13.26
C VAL A 101 -6.07 12.14 -13.67
N VAL A 102 -4.83 12.26 -14.16
CA VAL A 102 -4.28 13.52 -14.69
C VAL A 102 -5.13 14.01 -15.87
N GLY A 103 -5.50 13.12 -16.79
CA GLY A 103 -6.39 13.43 -17.90
C GLY A 103 -7.77 13.94 -17.45
N MET A 104 -8.37 13.31 -16.43
CA MET A 104 -9.64 13.77 -15.84
C MET A 104 -9.53 15.15 -15.19
N ILE A 105 -8.42 15.44 -14.50
CA ILE A 105 -8.16 16.75 -13.89
C ILE A 105 -7.99 17.82 -14.98
N ALA A 106 -7.23 17.51 -16.04
CA ALA A 106 -7.04 18.41 -17.18
C ALA A 106 -8.39 18.70 -17.88
N LEU A 107 -9.19 17.66 -18.12
CA LEU A 107 -10.52 17.79 -18.71
C LEU A 107 -11.45 18.64 -17.84
N LYS A 108 -11.46 18.42 -16.52
CA LYS A 108 -12.25 19.24 -15.57
C LYS A 108 -11.83 20.71 -15.60
N LYS A 109 -10.53 20.99 -15.69
CA LYS A 109 -10.01 22.36 -15.77
C LYS A 109 -10.44 23.07 -17.05
N VAL A 110 -10.36 22.38 -18.19
CA VAL A 110 -10.72 22.95 -19.50
C VAL A 110 -12.24 23.12 -19.63
N LEU A 111 -13.03 22.13 -19.20
CA LEU A 111 -14.49 22.12 -19.45
C LEU A 111 -15.35 22.77 -18.36
N ARG A 112 -14.91 22.80 -17.10
CA ARG A 112 -15.77 23.25 -15.98
C ARG A 112 -15.24 24.43 -15.20
N ASP A 113 -13.97 24.42 -14.81
CA ASP A 113 -13.41 25.46 -13.94
C ASP A 113 -11.94 25.75 -14.24
N PRO A 114 -11.64 26.82 -15.01
CA PRO A 114 -10.28 27.19 -15.36
C PRO A 114 -9.46 27.73 -14.16
N ARG A 115 -10.12 28.09 -13.05
CA ARG A 115 -9.47 28.64 -11.85
C ARG A 115 -8.81 27.57 -10.99
N ILE A 116 -9.05 26.30 -11.27
CA ILE A 116 -8.42 25.17 -10.56
C ILE A 116 -6.89 25.26 -10.68
N ASP A 117 -6.22 25.25 -9.52
CA ASP A 117 -4.78 25.02 -9.43
C ASP A 117 -4.47 23.56 -9.80
N PHE A 118 -4.24 23.35 -11.09
CA PHE A 118 -3.99 22.06 -11.70
C PHE A 118 -2.91 21.27 -10.95
N TRP A 119 -1.81 21.93 -10.58
CA TRP A 119 -0.68 21.28 -9.94
C TRP A 119 -1.01 20.84 -8.51
N ALA A 120 -1.69 21.70 -7.74
CA ALA A 120 -2.07 21.34 -6.38
C ALA A 120 -3.05 20.15 -6.34
N VAL A 121 -4.06 20.17 -7.21
CA VAL A 121 -5.04 19.07 -7.32
C VAL A 121 -4.38 17.80 -7.83
N THR A 122 -3.50 17.90 -8.82
CA THR A 122 -2.80 16.75 -9.39
C THR A 122 -1.92 16.08 -8.36
N VAL A 123 -1.00 16.82 -7.73
CA VAL A 123 -0.07 16.26 -6.72
C VAL A 123 -0.82 15.65 -5.54
N ASN A 124 -1.87 16.32 -5.05
CA ASN A 124 -2.68 15.80 -3.96
C ASN A 124 -3.38 14.48 -4.34
N THR A 125 -3.99 14.43 -5.53
CA THR A 125 -4.75 13.25 -5.97
C THR A 125 -3.84 12.08 -6.29
N THR A 126 -2.78 12.31 -7.06
CA THR A 126 -1.83 11.25 -7.45
C THR A 126 -1.08 10.73 -6.22
N GLY A 127 -0.66 11.62 -5.31
CA GLY A 127 -0.04 11.23 -4.05
C GLY A 127 -0.98 10.41 -3.15
N ALA A 128 -2.27 10.78 -3.07
CA ALA A 128 -3.25 10.01 -2.32
C ALA A 128 -3.46 8.60 -2.89
N LEU A 129 -3.58 8.48 -4.21
CA LEU A 129 -3.74 7.18 -4.88
C LEU A 129 -2.49 6.31 -4.73
N MET A 130 -1.30 6.88 -4.91
CA MET A 130 -0.04 6.18 -4.69
C MET A 130 0.11 5.72 -3.24
N LYS A 131 -0.32 6.53 -2.25
CA LYS A 131 -0.31 6.15 -0.84
C LYS A 131 -1.20 4.94 -0.56
N VAL A 132 -2.40 4.90 -1.16
CA VAL A 132 -3.34 3.76 -1.01
C VAL A 132 -2.83 2.51 -1.70
N ALA A 133 -2.23 2.63 -2.89
CA ALA A 133 -1.71 1.50 -3.67
C ALA A 133 -0.33 1.03 -3.21
N TYR A 134 0.34 1.76 -2.31
CA TYR A 134 1.75 1.55 -1.98
C TYR A 134 2.06 0.12 -1.54
N MET A 135 1.29 -0.41 -0.58
CA MET A 135 1.54 -1.74 -0.03
C MET A 135 1.30 -2.83 -1.09
N SER A 136 0.22 -2.73 -1.89
CA SER A 136 0.00 -3.60 -3.04
C SER A 136 1.13 -3.55 -4.08
N ILE A 137 1.68 -2.35 -4.36
CA ILE A 137 2.82 -2.19 -5.27
C ILE A 137 4.04 -2.92 -4.70
N VAL A 138 4.40 -2.65 -3.44
CA VAL A 138 5.56 -3.28 -2.79
C VAL A 138 5.39 -4.80 -2.75
N LEU A 139 4.20 -5.29 -2.36
CA LEU A 139 3.89 -6.71 -2.32
C LEU A 139 4.01 -7.34 -3.72
N SER A 140 3.43 -6.72 -4.74
CA SER A 140 3.55 -7.19 -6.13
C SER A 140 5.00 -7.28 -6.59
N SER A 141 5.84 -6.31 -6.19
CA SER A 141 7.25 -6.30 -6.57
C SER A 141 8.09 -7.37 -5.88
N ILE A 142 7.75 -7.79 -4.67
CA ILE A 142 8.56 -8.80 -3.94
C ILE A 142 8.19 -10.23 -4.29
N LEU A 143 7.02 -10.49 -4.89
CA LEU A 143 6.52 -11.86 -5.13
C LEU A 143 7.52 -12.76 -5.87
N PRO A 144 8.21 -12.31 -6.96
CA PRO A 144 9.19 -13.16 -7.64
C PRO A 144 10.44 -13.48 -6.83
N LEU A 145 10.69 -12.72 -5.76
CA LEU A 145 11.82 -12.95 -4.85
C LEU A 145 11.51 -14.05 -3.82
N LEU A 146 10.25 -14.47 -3.71
CA LEU A 146 9.81 -15.50 -2.77
C LEU A 146 9.89 -16.88 -3.43
N CYS A 147 10.95 -17.62 -3.11
CA CYS A 147 11.17 -18.99 -3.56
C CYS A 147 11.17 -19.97 -2.38
N TYR A 148 10.55 -21.13 -2.56
CA TYR A 148 10.63 -22.24 -1.61
C TYR A 148 11.40 -23.41 -2.21
N THR A 149 11.95 -24.26 -1.34
CA THR A 149 12.77 -25.41 -1.75
C THR A 149 11.94 -26.69 -1.68
N HIS A 150 12.00 -27.51 -2.72
CA HIS A 150 11.31 -28.80 -2.75
C HIS A 150 12.03 -29.85 -1.89
N PRO A 151 11.30 -30.86 -1.35
CA PRO A 151 11.92 -32.01 -0.71
C PRO A 151 12.88 -32.70 -1.72
N GLY A 152 14.17 -32.76 -1.37
CA GLY A 152 15.25 -33.19 -2.27
C GLY A 152 16.25 -32.10 -2.64
N GLY A 153 16.02 -30.84 -2.24
CA GLY A 153 17.01 -29.76 -2.15
C GLY A 153 17.55 -29.18 -3.47
N LYS A 154 17.34 -29.84 -4.60
CA LYS A 154 17.93 -29.44 -5.89
C LYS A 154 17.15 -28.36 -6.63
N ARG A 155 15.83 -28.25 -6.44
CA ARG A 155 14.96 -27.32 -7.18
C ARG A 155 14.26 -26.36 -6.25
N ARG A 156 14.13 -25.11 -6.69
CA ARG A 156 13.39 -24.04 -6.02
C ARG A 156 12.30 -23.51 -6.96
N SER A 157 11.09 -23.33 -6.45
CA SER A 157 9.98 -22.77 -7.21
C SER A 157 9.49 -21.48 -6.56
N MET A 158 8.93 -20.58 -7.37
CA MET A 158 8.29 -19.36 -6.89
C MET A 158 7.03 -19.72 -6.07
N PHE A 159 6.84 -19.06 -4.93
CA PHE A 159 5.70 -19.33 -4.04
C PHE A 159 4.35 -19.05 -4.71
N SER A 160 4.23 -17.93 -5.44
CA SER A 160 2.96 -17.57 -6.07
C SER A 160 2.66 -18.32 -7.38
N SER A 161 3.67 -18.89 -8.03
CA SER A 161 3.55 -19.59 -9.32
C SER A 161 4.49 -20.81 -9.34
N PRO A 162 4.08 -21.95 -8.76
CA PRO A 162 4.95 -23.12 -8.60
C PRO A 162 5.52 -23.70 -9.91
N SER A 163 4.89 -23.40 -11.05
CA SER A 163 5.35 -23.81 -12.39
C SER A 163 6.64 -23.11 -12.84
N ILE A 164 7.01 -21.99 -12.21
CA ILE A 164 8.22 -21.22 -12.54
C ILE A 164 9.34 -21.62 -11.58
N LEU A 165 10.44 -22.14 -12.13
CA LEU A 165 11.63 -22.53 -11.38
C LEU A 165 12.55 -21.32 -11.17
N CYS A 166 12.97 -21.11 -9.92
CA CYS A 166 13.78 -19.96 -9.55
C CYS A 166 15.22 -20.09 -10.09
N TYR A 167 15.67 -19.09 -10.85
CA TYR A 167 17.00 -19.00 -11.49
C TYR A 167 17.36 -20.13 -12.47
N GLU A 168 16.41 -20.99 -12.84
CA GLU A 168 16.57 -22.00 -13.90
C GLU A 168 15.80 -21.60 -15.18
N ASP A 169 14.71 -20.85 -15.03
CA ASP A 169 13.89 -20.34 -16.14
C ASP A 169 14.22 -18.87 -16.42
N ASP A 170 14.44 -18.52 -17.70
CA ASP A 170 14.63 -17.14 -18.16
C ASP A 170 13.46 -16.24 -17.76
N ALA A 171 12.25 -16.82 -17.66
CA ALA A 171 11.07 -16.10 -17.20
C ALA A 171 11.21 -15.60 -15.75
N HIS A 172 11.84 -16.39 -14.88
CA HIS A 172 12.07 -15.97 -13.49
C HIS A 172 13.05 -14.80 -13.42
N VAL A 173 14.15 -14.88 -14.17
CA VAL A 173 15.16 -13.80 -14.22
C VAL A 173 14.53 -12.49 -14.71
N GLY A 174 13.70 -12.55 -15.76
CA GLY A 174 12.94 -11.40 -16.24
C GLY A 174 12.02 -10.79 -15.18
N MET A 175 11.30 -11.62 -14.42
CA MET A 175 10.45 -11.17 -13.31
C MET A 175 11.27 -10.53 -12.18
N VAL A 176 12.45 -11.06 -11.86
CA VAL A 176 13.35 -10.48 -10.85
C VAL A 176 13.85 -9.10 -11.30
N ILE A 177 14.22 -8.92 -12.57
CA ILE A 177 14.63 -7.61 -13.10
C ILE A 177 13.50 -6.59 -12.97
N ILE A 178 12.27 -6.94 -13.38
CA ILE A 178 11.10 -6.06 -13.26
C ILE A 178 10.81 -5.74 -11.78
N SER A 179 11.00 -6.70 -10.89
CA SER A 179 10.81 -6.53 -9.44
C SER A 179 11.76 -5.51 -8.85
N VAL A 180 13.06 -5.64 -9.15
CA VAL A 180 14.09 -4.70 -8.71
C VAL A 180 13.85 -3.32 -9.31
N ALA A 181 13.50 -3.24 -10.59
CA ALA A 181 13.16 -1.98 -11.25
C ALA A 181 11.93 -1.31 -10.60
N SER A 182 10.86 -2.05 -10.31
CA SER A 182 9.66 -1.50 -9.67
C SER A 182 9.93 -1.02 -8.24
N LEU A 183 10.69 -1.79 -7.44
CA LEU A 183 11.09 -1.34 -6.10
C LEU A 183 11.93 -0.06 -6.14
N SER A 184 12.93 -0.02 -7.01
CA SER A 184 13.88 1.09 -7.10
C SER A 184 13.32 2.35 -7.78
N LEU A 185 12.41 2.22 -8.74
CA LEU A 185 11.87 3.34 -9.51
C LEU A 185 10.50 3.83 -8.99
N LEU A 186 9.73 2.98 -8.31
CA LEU A 186 8.37 3.33 -7.86
C LEU A 186 8.25 3.33 -6.34
N ALA A 187 8.56 2.21 -5.67
CA ALA A 187 8.31 2.07 -4.24
C ALA A 187 9.25 2.94 -3.38
N LEU A 188 10.57 2.81 -3.56
CA LEU A 188 11.56 3.54 -2.77
C LEU A 188 11.51 5.06 -3.05
N PRO A 189 11.39 5.55 -4.30
CA PRO A 189 11.31 6.98 -4.55
C PRO A 189 10.04 7.61 -3.96
N PHE A 190 8.90 6.90 -3.99
CA PHE A 190 7.67 7.41 -3.36
C PHE A 190 7.81 7.48 -1.84
N PHE A 191 8.40 6.47 -1.20
CA PHE A 191 8.71 6.52 0.24
C PHE A 191 9.66 7.67 0.57
N ALA A 192 10.75 7.82 -0.20
CA ALA A 192 11.71 8.91 -0.04
C ALA A 192 11.05 10.29 -0.22
N LEU A 193 10.14 10.43 -1.19
CA LEU A 193 9.35 11.64 -1.38
C LEU A 193 8.51 11.94 -0.13
N VAL A 194 7.75 10.98 0.39
CA VAL A 194 6.92 11.21 1.57
C VAL A 194 7.77 11.53 2.80
N ALA A 195 8.91 10.86 2.98
CA ALA A 195 9.87 11.17 4.05
C ALA A 195 10.45 12.58 3.90
N TYR A 196 10.80 12.99 2.68
CA TYR A 196 11.27 14.35 2.39
C TYR A 196 10.19 15.40 2.68
N LEU A 197 8.97 15.20 2.18
CA LEU A 197 7.84 16.11 2.43
C LEU A 197 7.58 16.25 3.93
N THR A 198 7.60 15.12 4.64
CA THR A 198 7.50 15.04 6.09
C THR A 198 8.59 15.92 6.73
N ALA A 199 9.87 15.73 6.41
CA ALA A 199 10.97 16.53 6.95
C ALA A 199 10.87 18.05 6.67
N GLN A 200 10.20 18.45 5.58
CA GLN A 200 10.00 19.86 5.24
C GLN A 200 8.78 20.51 5.93
N TYR A 201 7.86 19.71 6.47
CA TYR A 201 6.62 20.20 7.08
C TYR A 201 6.84 21.32 8.12
N PRO A 202 7.76 21.21 9.09
CA PRO A 202 7.96 22.25 10.11
C PRO A 202 8.39 23.59 9.51
N LYS A 203 9.18 23.58 8.42
CA LYS A 203 9.63 24.79 7.75
C LYS A 203 8.49 25.48 7.02
N TRP A 204 7.59 24.73 6.39
CA TRP A 204 6.43 25.28 5.69
C TRP A 204 5.34 25.74 6.65
N ALA A 205 5.11 25.01 7.74
CA ALA A 205 4.10 25.36 8.75
C ALA A 205 4.42 26.68 9.49
N ARG A 206 5.70 27.02 9.67
CA ARG A 206 6.14 28.27 10.31
C ARG A 206 6.24 29.46 9.35
N SER A 207 6.18 29.21 8.04
CA SER A 207 6.35 30.27 7.04
C SER A 207 5.00 30.89 6.67
N SER A 208 4.88 32.21 6.83
CA SER A 208 3.69 32.97 6.41
C SER A 208 3.64 33.24 4.89
N SER A 209 4.52 32.65 4.10
CA SER A 209 4.57 32.85 2.65
C SER A 209 3.41 32.13 1.96
N GLY A 210 2.75 32.79 1.00
CA GLY A 210 1.73 32.15 0.15
C GLY A 210 2.22 30.90 -0.58
N ASN A 211 3.52 30.82 -0.89
CA ASN A 211 4.12 29.62 -1.50
C ASN A 211 4.17 28.43 -0.53
N ALA A 212 4.39 28.66 0.77
CA ALA A 212 4.37 27.61 1.78
C ALA A 212 2.95 27.07 1.97
N ALA A 213 1.96 27.95 2.03
CA ALA A 213 0.54 27.57 2.06
C ALA A 213 0.15 26.72 0.84
N ARG A 214 0.58 27.12 -0.36
CA ARG A 214 0.34 26.34 -1.60
C ARG A 214 0.95 24.94 -1.51
N LYS A 215 2.20 24.81 -1.05
CA LYS A 215 2.87 23.49 -0.87
C LYS A 215 2.12 22.59 0.12
N LEU A 216 1.64 23.14 1.22
CA LEU A 216 0.83 22.39 2.19
C LEU A 216 -0.50 21.90 1.58
N ILE A 217 -1.12 22.71 0.71
CA ILE A 217 -2.32 22.29 -0.05
C ILE A 217 -1.98 21.15 -1.02
N MET A 218 -0.87 21.22 -1.75
CA MET A 218 -0.43 20.14 -2.65
C MET A 218 -0.15 18.84 -1.89
N CYS A 219 0.43 18.95 -0.68
CA CYS A 219 0.81 17.81 0.15
C CYS A 219 -0.30 17.36 1.10
N ARG A 220 -1.57 17.74 0.85
CA ARG A 220 -2.71 17.33 1.68
C ARG A 220 -2.80 15.81 1.82
N PHE A 221 -2.45 15.04 0.80
CA PHE A 221 -2.44 13.58 0.87
C PHE A 221 -1.54 13.03 2.00
N VAL A 222 -0.50 13.77 2.40
CA VAL A 222 0.37 13.42 3.52
C VAL A 222 -0.24 13.92 4.83
N PHE A 223 -0.54 15.22 4.94
CA PHE A 223 -0.77 15.85 6.25
C PHE A 223 -2.24 15.96 6.66
N PHE A 224 -3.18 15.92 5.72
CA PHE A 224 -4.58 16.31 5.97
C PHE A 224 -5.29 15.45 7.04
N GLN A 225 -4.90 14.19 7.15
CA GLN A 225 -5.56 13.21 8.01
C GLN A 225 -5.02 13.22 9.45
N PHE A 226 -3.91 13.93 9.68
CA PHE A 226 -3.17 13.93 10.94
C PHE A 226 -3.31 15.24 11.71
N THR A 227 -3.08 15.17 13.01
CA THR A 227 -2.92 16.35 13.86
C THR A 227 -1.61 17.07 13.54
N PRO A 228 -1.48 18.36 13.87
CA PRO A 228 -0.23 19.10 13.71
C PRO A 228 0.96 18.46 14.44
N ASP A 229 0.72 17.75 15.55
CA ASP A 229 1.74 17.03 16.32
C ASP A 229 2.08 15.65 15.69
N GLY A 230 1.14 15.05 14.96
CA GLY A 230 1.27 13.74 14.30
C GLY A 230 1.72 13.79 12.83
N TRP A 231 2.29 14.91 12.36
CA TRP A 231 2.64 15.15 10.95
C TRP A 231 3.55 14.09 10.31
N PHE A 232 4.35 13.38 11.12
CA PHE A 232 5.29 12.36 10.66
C PHE A 232 4.66 10.98 10.39
N TYR A 233 3.43 10.76 10.85
CA TYR A 233 2.85 9.42 10.88
C TYR A 233 2.59 8.84 9.49
N ALA A 234 2.39 9.67 8.46
CA ALA A 234 2.28 9.20 7.07
C ALA A 234 3.52 8.40 6.62
N ALA A 235 4.72 8.88 6.96
CA ALA A 235 5.96 8.20 6.63
C ALA A 235 6.11 6.91 7.44
N VAL A 236 5.71 6.92 8.71
CA VAL A 236 5.68 5.75 9.60
C VAL A 236 4.78 4.64 9.03
N MET A 237 3.58 4.99 8.52
CA MET A 237 2.66 4.02 7.90
C MET A 237 3.25 3.38 6.63
N LEU A 238 3.93 4.16 5.79
CA LEU A 238 4.59 3.62 4.59
C LEU A 238 5.80 2.75 4.96
N ALA A 239 6.58 3.15 5.97
CA ALA A 239 7.67 2.33 6.50
C ALA A 239 7.16 0.99 7.03
N ARG A 240 6.06 0.99 7.80
CA ARG A 240 5.38 -0.23 8.25
C ARG A 240 5.03 -1.13 7.07
N SER A 241 4.37 -0.58 6.05
CA SER A 241 3.95 -1.34 4.87
C SER A 241 5.13 -1.96 4.13
N LEU A 242 6.23 -1.20 3.97
CA LEU A 242 7.46 -1.68 3.33
C LEU A 242 8.11 -2.81 4.15
N LEU A 243 8.26 -2.64 5.46
CA LEU A 243 8.89 -3.62 6.34
C LEU A 243 8.11 -4.92 6.42
N LEU A 244 6.77 -4.85 6.50
CA LEU A 244 5.91 -6.03 6.49
C LEU A 244 6.10 -6.81 5.19
N CYS A 245 6.07 -6.15 4.03
CA CYS A 245 6.31 -6.81 2.76
C CYS A 245 7.73 -7.40 2.66
N LEU A 246 8.77 -6.71 3.13
CA LEU A 246 10.15 -7.21 3.04
C LEU A 246 10.45 -8.40 3.98
N THR A 247 9.68 -8.58 5.05
CA THR A 247 9.90 -9.63 6.06
C THR A 247 10.07 -11.04 5.46
N PRO A 248 9.15 -11.57 4.63
CA PRO A 248 9.30 -12.90 4.03
C PRO A 248 10.52 -13.02 3.12
N VAL A 249 10.99 -11.92 2.51
CA VAL A 249 12.18 -11.90 1.66
C VAL A 249 13.46 -11.98 2.50
N VAL A 250 13.54 -11.21 3.59
CA VAL A 250 14.75 -11.09 4.42
C VAL A 250 14.95 -12.32 5.32
N VAL A 251 13.89 -12.80 5.94
CA VAL A 251 13.96 -13.88 6.94
C VAL A 251 13.94 -15.27 6.29
N GLY A 252 13.45 -15.38 5.05
CA GLY A 252 13.40 -16.64 4.31
C GLY A 252 12.56 -17.71 5.01
N GLY A 253 12.70 -18.97 4.58
CA GLY A 253 11.81 -20.11 4.83
C GLY A 253 11.55 -20.57 6.28
N SER A 254 11.83 -19.76 7.31
CA SER A 254 11.41 -20.02 8.69
C SER A 254 10.13 -19.27 9.03
N GLY A 255 8.98 -19.92 8.82
CA GLY A 255 7.65 -19.37 9.10
C GLY A 255 7.49 -18.74 10.50
N PRO A 256 7.93 -19.41 11.60
CA PRO A 256 7.82 -18.85 12.94
C PRO A 256 8.57 -17.52 13.12
N THR A 257 9.78 -17.41 12.56
CA THR A 257 10.58 -16.18 12.63
C THR A 257 9.91 -15.03 11.88
N GLN A 258 9.29 -15.30 10.72
CA GLN A 258 8.52 -14.31 9.98
C GLN A 258 7.35 -13.78 10.82
N ILE A 259 6.59 -14.68 11.46
CA ILE A 259 5.46 -14.30 12.32
C ILE A 259 5.91 -13.44 13.50
N ILE A 260 6.97 -13.86 14.22
CA ILE A 260 7.48 -13.12 15.38
C ILE A 260 7.94 -11.73 14.96
N LEU A 261 8.68 -11.61 13.85
CA LEU A 261 9.19 -10.34 13.37
C LEU A 261 8.07 -9.40 12.93
N MET A 262 7.10 -9.88 12.15
CA MET A 262 5.95 -9.06 11.74
C MET A 262 5.11 -8.62 12.94
N SER A 263 4.90 -9.52 13.92
CA SER A 263 4.19 -9.20 15.16
C SER A 263 4.91 -8.13 15.97
N ALA A 264 6.23 -8.26 16.13
CA ALA A 264 7.05 -7.27 16.82
C ALA A 264 6.98 -5.89 16.11
N MET A 265 7.10 -5.86 14.78
CA MET A 265 6.95 -4.64 14.00
C MET A 265 5.59 -3.97 14.23
N ILE A 266 4.48 -4.71 14.10
CA ILE A 266 3.12 -4.17 14.29
C ILE A 266 2.97 -3.59 15.71
N ASN A 267 3.49 -4.27 16.74
CA ASN A 267 3.46 -3.78 18.11
C ASN A 267 4.27 -2.48 18.31
N VAL A 268 5.44 -2.33 17.66
CA VAL A 268 6.19 -1.07 17.69
C VAL A 268 5.38 0.08 17.10
N PHE A 269 4.73 -0.13 15.95
CA PHE A 269 3.86 0.87 15.35
C PHE A 269 2.62 1.18 16.20
N LEU A 270 2.07 0.17 16.88
CA LEU A 270 0.96 0.32 17.81
C LEU A 270 1.33 1.19 19.02
N MET A 271 2.54 1.03 19.56
CA MET A 271 3.05 1.90 20.63
C MET A 271 3.14 3.36 20.17
N VAL A 272 3.65 3.60 18.96
CA VAL A 272 3.69 4.95 18.36
C VAL A 272 2.27 5.51 18.20
N LEU A 273 1.32 4.71 17.70
CA LEU A 273 -0.07 5.11 17.53
C LEU A 273 -0.72 5.52 18.86
N PHE A 274 -0.59 4.69 19.91
CA PHE A 274 -1.22 4.99 21.20
C PHE A 274 -0.56 6.14 21.93
N HIS A 275 0.76 6.32 21.78
CA HIS A 275 1.49 7.42 22.41
C HIS A 275 1.14 8.77 21.77
N TYR A 276 1.16 8.86 20.44
CA TYR A 276 0.99 10.14 19.74
C TYR A 276 -0.45 10.45 19.32
N GLN A 277 -1.32 9.43 19.20
CA GLN A 277 -2.67 9.55 18.66
C GLN A 277 -2.75 10.47 17.41
N PRO A 278 -1.96 10.17 16.38
CA PRO A 278 -1.67 11.08 15.27
C PRO A 278 -2.89 11.41 14.40
N TRP A 279 -3.92 10.57 14.39
CA TRP A 279 -5.10 10.82 13.56
C TRP A 279 -5.91 12.01 14.09
N ARG A 280 -6.36 12.86 13.17
CA ARG A 280 -7.14 14.06 13.49
C ARG A 280 -8.46 13.75 14.21
N VAL A 281 -9.01 12.57 14.00
CA VAL A 281 -10.24 12.09 14.64
C VAL A 281 -9.92 10.96 15.61
N ARG A 282 -10.40 11.05 16.86
CA ARG A 282 -10.16 10.03 17.89
C ARG A 282 -10.65 8.64 17.51
N THR A 283 -11.81 8.54 16.85
CA THR A 283 -12.35 7.27 16.36
C THR A 283 -11.42 6.59 15.36
N ALA A 284 -10.69 7.35 14.53
CA ALA A 284 -9.70 6.78 13.63
C ALA A 284 -8.50 6.17 14.36
N ASN A 285 -8.03 6.77 15.46
CA ASN A 285 -7.00 6.16 16.31
C ASN A 285 -7.47 4.82 16.91
N LEU A 286 -8.75 4.75 17.35
CA LEU A 286 -9.33 3.51 17.87
C LEU A 286 -9.45 2.43 16.78
N VAL A 287 -9.89 2.80 15.58
CA VAL A 287 -10.01 1.86 14.46
C VAL A 287 -8.65 1.33 14.02
N ASP A 288 -7.63 2.19 13.86
CA ASP A 288 -6.26 1.78 13.51
C ASP A 288 -5.65 0.87 14.59
N GLY A 289 -5.84 1.23 15.87
CA GLY A 289 -5.37 0.44 17.00
C GLY A 289 -6.06 -0.92 17.07
N GLY A 290 -7.39 -0.95 16.97
CA GLY A 290 -8.18 -2.18 17.01
C GLY A 290 -7.85 -3.13 15.85
N LEU A 291 -7.73 -2.61 14.62
CA LEU A 291 -7.33 -3.41 13.47
C LEU A 291 -5.89 -3.91 13.60
N SER A 292 -4.96 -3.10 14.12
CA SER A 292 -3.58 -3.53 14.35
C SER A 292 -3.48 -4.63 15.41
N VAL A 293 -4.24 -4.53 16.51
CA VAL A 293 -4.34 -5.60 17.52
C VAL A 293 -4.91 -6.88 16.90
N LEU A 294 -5.97 -6.76 16.09
CA LEU A 294 -6.56 -7.92 15.39
C LEU A 294 -5.54 -8.60 14.47
N LEU A 295 -4.75 -7.83 13.72
CA LEU A 295 -3.69 -8.38 12.87
C LEU A 295 -2.62 -9.14 13.69
N THR A 296 -2.21 -8.61 14.84
CA THR A 296 -1.28 -9.30 15.74
C THR A 296 -1.86 -10.58 16.33
N LEU A 297 -3.15 -10.57 16.71
CA LEU A 297 -3.84 -11.77 17.19
C LEU A 297 -3.90 -12.85 16.11
N LEU A 298 -4.23 -12.48 14.87
CA LEU A 298 -4.24 -13.42 13.73
C LEU A 298 -2.86 -14.05 13.49
N LEU A 299 -1.80 -13.25 13.54
CA LEU A 299 -0.42 -13.75 13.45
C LEU A 299 -0.08 -14.70 14.61
N SER A 300 -0.51 -14.37 15.83
CA SER A 300 -0.26 -15.19 17.02
C SER A 300 -0.99 -16.54 16.94
N CYS A 301 -2.22 -16.57 16.43
CA CYS A 301 -2.94 -17.80 16.17
C CYS A 301 -2.21 -18.68 15.14
N ALA A 302 -1.61 -18.09 14.10
CA ALA A 302 -0.82 -18.83 13.12
C ALA A 302 0.47 -19.44 13.71
N ALA A 303 1.09 -18.75 14.68
CA ALA A 303 2.23 -19.30 15.41
C ALA A 303 1.83 -20.50 16.29
N ALA A 304 0.66 -20.43 16.94
CA ALA A 304 0.17 -21.50 17.80
C ALA A 304 -0.22 -22.77 17.01
N SER A 305 -0.60 -22.63 15.74
CA SER A 305 -0.94 -23.75 14.87
C SER A 305 0.25 -24.43 14.18
N GLY A 306 1.44 -23.81 14.25
CA GLY A 306 2.69 -24.35 13.69
C GLY A 306 3.49 -25.22 14.68
N VAL A 307 2.91 -25.55 15.84
CA VAL A 307 3.37 -26.55 16.81
C VAL A 307 2.48 -27.77 16.68
#